data_AF-A0A7J2NPR2-F1
#
_entry.id   AF-A0A7J2NPR2-F1
#
_cell.length_a   1.000
_cell.length_b   1.000
_cell.length_c   1.000
_cell.angle_alpha   90.00
_cell.angle_beta   90.00
_cell.angle_gamma   90.00
#
_symmetry.space_group_name_H-M   'P 1'
#
loop_
_entity.id
_entity.type
_entity.pdbx_description
1 polymer ?
#
loop_
_entity_poly.entity_id
_entity_poly.type
_entity_poly.pdbx_seq_one_letter_code
_entity_poly.pdbx_strand_id
1 'polypeptide(L)'
;MDKEKPASNDGLRNEGFRYNGDLEIVMADLFGKRYFGLAGLFSDPKFCKKCMLKAIKKIKRRLNELLTIDERLRERTNSILDSLEREARKISLEENNEWKIITHLLHLVTHLLGYDWQDGKIHRQVFYYQDKAQAQMDKKIYNPRTFYDSLRSDQRFTFMLVKSMRNRKLPKHQIVRLLGISLYRTNKIIDFIYEYEKEEGKQFPEFLDYSVNEKCNSCGEKEQG
;
A
#
# COMPACT_ATOMS: atom_id res chain seq x y z
N MET A 1 25.41 2.47 64.31
CA MET A 1 25.95 3.12 63.09
C MET A 1 25.68 2.16 61.94
N ASP A 2 24.45 2.18 61.46
CA ASP A 2 24.02 1.34 60.36
C ASP A 2 24.51 1.98 59.06
N LYS A 3 25.34 1.23 58.34
CA LYS A 3 25.77 1.59 56.99
C LYS A 3 24.59 1.33 56.06
N GLU A 4 23.85 2.39 55.73
CA GLU A 4 22.89 2.36 54.64
C GLU A 4 23.60 1.88 53.37
N LYS A 5 23.15 0.73 52.84
CA LYS A 5 23.51 0.28 51.50
C LYS A 5 23.04 1.35 50.52
N PRO A 6 23.89 1.82 49.59
CA PRO A 6 23.40 2.69 48.53
C PRO A 6 22.36 1.90 47.72
N ALA A 7 21.16 2.46 47.64
CA ALA A 7 20.12 1.97 46.75
C ALA A 7 20.70 1.80 45.36
N SER A 8 20.62 0.58 44.81
CA SER A 8 21.03 0.30 43.44
C SER A 8 20.26 1.24 42.51
N ASN A 9 21.02 2.06 41.78
CA ASN A 9 20.55 3.10 40.86
C ASN A 9 19.93 2.50 39.56
N ASP A 10 19.23 1.38 39.69
CA ASP A 10 18.64 0.58 38.60
C ASP A 10 17.18 1.00 38.28
N GLY A 11 16.65 1.99 39.02
CA GLY A 11 15.25 2.43 38.98
C GLY A 11 14.92 3.54 37.98
N LEU A 12 15.92 4.17 37.35
CA LEU A 12 15.74 5.17 36.29
C LEU A 12 15.93 4.54 34.90
N ARG A 13 15.31 3.38 34.67
CA ARG A 13 15.25 2.79 33.33
C ARG A 13 14.35 3.66 32.44
N ASN A 14 14.96 4.55 31.66
CA ASN A 14 14.62 4.90 30.29
C ASN A 14 13.13 4.81 29.90
N GLU A 15 12.28 5.69 30.41
CA GLU A 15 10.86 5.68 30.02
C GLU A 15 10.63 5.96 28.52
N GLY A 16 11.55 6.68 27.85
CA GLY A 16 11.45 7.07 26.44
C GLY A 16 11.83 5.99 25.42
N PHE A 17 12.72 5.04 25.76
CA PHE A 17 13.20 4.00 24.83
C PHE A 17 12.75 2.61 25.27
N ARG A 18 11.73 2.09 24.59
CA ARG A 18 11.09 0.83 24.91
C ARG A 18 10.68 0.07 23.65
N TYR A 19 10.19 -1.14 23.83
CA TYR A 19 9.50 -1.88 22.78
C TYR A 19 8.46 -0.99 22.12
N ASN A 20 8.52 -0.85 20.79
CA ASN A 20 7.63 0.03 20.05
C ASN A 20 7.17 -0.62 18.74
N GLY A 21 5.98 -1.22 18.79
CA GLY A 21 5.35 -1.83 17.61
C GLY A 21 4.88 -0.80 16.58
N ASP A 22 4.46 0.38 17.01
CA ASP A 22 3.99 1.42 16.08
C ASP A 22 5.14 1.94 15.22
N LEU A 23 6.31 2.17 15.84
CA LEU A 23 7.51 2.55 15.12
C LEU A 23 7.99 1.43 14.19
N GLU A 24 7.79 0.17 14.55
CA GLU A 24 8.05 -0.96 13.67
C GLU A 24 7.21 -0.91 12.41
N ILE A 25 5.89 -0.71 12.55
CA ILE A 25 4.95 -0.59 11.45
C ILE A 25 5.34 0.56 10.53
N VAL A 26 5.61 1.75 11.10
CA VAL A 26 6.05 2.92 10.31
C VAL A 26 7.34 2.64 9.55
N MET A 27 8.32 1.96 10.18
CA MET A 27 9.55 1.58 9.52
C MET A 27 9.32 0.50 8.45
N ALA A 28 8.37 -0.41 8.65
CA ALA A 28 7.97 -1.39 7.66
C ALA A 28 7.26 -0.74 6.45
N ASP A 29 6.42 0.27 6.67
CA ASP A 29 5.79 1.05 5.59
C ASP A 29 6.85 1.81 4.78
N LEU A 30 7.82 2.43 5.47
CA LEU A 30 8.89 3.17 4.81
C LEU A 30 9.91 2.26 4.11
N PHE A 31 10.21 1.08 4.62
CA PHE A 31 11.38 0.29 4.18
C PHE A 31 11.11 -1.17 3.85
N GLY A 32 9.86 -1.60 3.92
CA GLY A 32 9.41 -2.97 3.67
C GLY A 32 9.59 -3.91 4.87
N LYS A 33 9.19 -5.17 4.66
CA LYS A 33 9.12 -6.25 5.67
C LYS A 33 10.42 -6.54 6.44
N ARG A 34 11.57 -6.04 5.98
CA ARG A 34 12.87 -6.22 6.66
C ARG A 34 12.96 -5.55 8.04
N TYR A 35 12.02 -4.66 8.35
CA TYR A 35 11.91 -4.03 9.67
C TYR A 35 10.91 -4.74 10.58
N PHE A 36 10.21 -5.77 10.11
CA PHE A 36 9.28 -6.56 10.90
C PHE A 36 10.03 -7.47 11.88
N GLY A 37 9.57 -7.57 13.12
CA GLY A 37 10.24 -8.29 14.21
C GLY A 37 11.40 -7.53 14.87
N LEU A 38 11.58 -6.23 14.58
CA LEU A 38 12.61 -5.38 15.18
C LEU A 38 12.08 -4.45 16.27
N ALA A 39 10.81 -4.56 16.67
CA ALA A 39 10.16 -3.71 17.68
C ALA A 39 10.93 -3.63 19.02
N GLY A 40 11.59 -4.73 19.43
CA GLY A 40 12.41 -4.75 20.64
C GLY A 40 13.70 -3.92 20.55
N LEU A 41 14.24 -3.73 19.35
CA LEU A 41 15.48 -2.95 19.14
C LEU A 41 15.27 -1.45 19.33
N PHE A 42 14.03 -0.96 19.38
CA PHE A 42 13.75 0.45 19.68
C PHE A 42 13.97 0.83 21.16
N SER A 43 14.28 -0.15 22.00
CA SER A 43 14.85 0.11 23.32
C SER A 43 16.29 0.66 23.27
N ASP A 44 17.00 0.49 22.14
CA ASP A 44 18.32 1.07 21.92
C ASP A 44 18.24 2.46 21.25
N PRO A 45 18.64 3.54 21.94
CA PRO A 45 18.66 4.89 21.37
C PRO A 45 19.51 5.01 20.10
N LYS A 46 20.61 4.26 19.98
CA LYS A 46 21.46 4.30 18.79
C LYS A 46 20.71 3.73 17.59
N PHE A 47 19.97 2.65 17.79
CA PHE A 47 19.11 2.07 16.78
C PHE A 47 17.96 3.03 16.40
N CYS A 48 17.27 3.61 17.38
CA CYS A 48 16.23 4.62 17.17
C CYS A 48 16.75 5.81 16.34
N LYS A 49 17.87 6.40 16.74
CA LYS A 49 18.54 7.48 16.01
C LYS A 49 18.82 7.09 14.55
N LYS A 50 19.39 5.91 14.32
CA LYS A 50 19.67 5.41 12.97
C LYS A 50 18.39 5.24 12.14
N CYS A 51 17.32 4.72 12.73
CA CYS A 51 16.03 4.53 12.08
C CYS A 51 15.37 5.85 11.73
N MET A 52 15.33 6.81 12.65
CA MET A 52 14.80 8.15 12.44
C MET A 52 15.56 8.88 11.32
N LEU A 53 16.89 8.91 11.36
CA LEU A 53 17.68 9.55 10.31
C LEU A 53 17.44 8.93 8.92
N LYS A 54 17.28 7.61 8.85
CA LYS A 54 16.91 6.93 7.60
C LYS A 54 15.52 7.34 7.13
N ALA A 55 14.53 7.38 8.03
CA ALA A 55 13.17 7.77 7.72
C ALA A 55 13.11 9.19 7.16
N ILE A 56 13.75 10.15 7.86
CA ILE A 56 13.85 11.56 7.44
C ILE A 56 14.46 11.68 6.06
N LYS A 57 15.58 11.00 5.80
CA LYS A 57 16.23 11.01 4.48
C LYS A 57 15.31 10.48 3.38
N LYS A 58 14.55 9.42 3.65
CA LYS A 58 13.62 8.84 2.68
C LYS A 58 12.42 9.76 2.41
N ILE A 59 11.85 10.35 3.46
CA ILE A 59 10.75 11.33 3.35
C ILE A 59 11.22 12.55 2.56
N LYS A 60 12.38 13.12 2.89
CA LYS A 60 12.98 14.27 2.19
C LYS A 60 13.11 14.01 0.70
N ARG A 61 13.66 12.85 0.33
CA ARG A 61 13.78 12.45 -1.07
C ARG A 61 12.41 12.39 -1.76
N ARG A 62 11.42 11.75 -1.13
CA ARG A 62 10.08 11.61 -1.70
C ARG A 62 9.35 12.95 -1.83
N LEU A 63 9.45 13.84 -0.85
CA LEU A 63 8.83 15.17 -0.93
C LEU A 63 9.46 16.00 -2.05
N ASN A 64 10.76 15.93 -2.27
CA ASN A 64 11.40 16.63 -3.39
C ASN A 64 10.98 16.09 -4.76
N GLU A 65 10.65 14.80 -4.87
CA GLU A 65 10.09 14.20 -6.09
C GLU A 65 8.64 14.67 -6.35
N LEU A 66 7.85 14.90 -5.29
CA LEU A 66 6.44 15.27 -5.39
C LEU A 66 6.24 16.77 -5.55
N LEU A 67 7.02 17.57 -4.84
CA LEU A 67 6.93 19.04 -4.79
C LEU A 67 7.81 19.69 -5.86
N THR A 68 7.76 19.17 -7.09
CA THR A 68 8.59 19.66 -8.19
C THR A 68 8.15 21.02 -8.71
N ILE A 69 6.86 21.34 -8.61
CA ILE A 69 6.25 22.56 -9.16
C ILE A 69 6.14 23.67 -8.09
N ASP A 70 5.88 23.32 -6.83
CA ASP A 70 5.73 24.29 -5.74
C ASP A 70 7.07 24.48 -5.00
N GLU A 71 7.89 25.40 -5.53
CA GLU A 71 9.21 25.73 -4.99
C GLU A 71 9.14 26.17 -3.52
N ARG A 72 8.17 27.02 -3.16
CA ARG A 72 8.06 27.57 -1.81
C ARG A 72 7.69 26.48 -0.80
N LEU A 73 6.76 25.58 -1.15
CA LEU A 73 6.44 24.43 -0.32
C LEU A 73 7.65 23.50 -0.18
N ARG A 74 8.40 23.29 -1.26
CA ARG A 74 9.62 22.49 -1.27
C ARG A 74 10.69 23.07 -0.33
N GLU A 75 10.99 24.36 -0.42
CA GLU A 75 11.96 25.02 0.46
C GLU A 75 11.56 24.92 1.93
N ARG A 76 10.28 25.17 2.22
CA ARG A 76 9.78 25.16 3.61
C ARG A 76 9.77 23.77 4.22
N THR A 77 9.31 22.78 3.48
CA THR A 77 9.34 21.38 3.94
C THR A 77 10.77 20.88 4.11
N ASN A 78 11.71 21.26 3.24
CA ASN A 78 13.13 20.94 3.41
C ASN A 78 13.73 21.58 4.68
N SER A 79 13.45 22.86 4.95
CA SER A 79 13.92 23.53 6.17
C SER A 79 13.42 22.88 7.46
N ILE A 80 12.16 22.42 7.46
CA ILE A 80 11.58 21.66 8.58
C ILE A 80 12.25 20.30 8.71
N LEU A 81 12.45 19.58 7.60
CA LEU A 81 13.13 18.29 7.60
C LEU A 81 14.59 18.38 8.06
N ASP A 82 15.29 19.45 7.72
CA ASP A 82 16.66 19.70 8.21
C ASP A 82 16.67 19.97 9.72
N SER A 83 15.65 20.66 10.23
CA SER A 83 15.48 20.85 11.68
C SER A 83 15.16 19.52 12.38
N LEU A 84 14.27 18.71 11.81
CA LEU A 84 13.97 17.37 12.28
C LEU A 84 15.20 16.46 12.27
N GLU A 85 16.05 16.54 11.24
CA GLU A 85 17.30 15.79 11.17
C GLU A 85 18.27 16.20 12.29
N ARG A 86 18.41 17.51 12.54
CA ARG A 86 19.25 18.03 13.64
C ARG A 86 18.78 17.51 14.99
N GLU A 87 17.47 17.51 15.24
CA GLU A 87 16.92 16.96 16.47
C GLU A 87 17.11 15.43 16.52
N ALA A 88 16.81 14.68 15.45
CA ALA A 88 17.04 13.24 15.42
C ALA A 88 18.51 12.84 15.69
N ARG A 89 19.49 13.69 15.34
CA ARG A 89 20.91 13.45 15.66
C ARG A 89 21.22 13.54 17.15
N LYS A 90 20.41 14.25 17.95
CA LYS A 90 20.58 14.43 19.40
C LYS A 90 19.97 13.31 20.23
N ILE A 91 19.18 12.42 19.61
CA ILE A 91 18.59 11.24 20.28
C ILE A 91 19.70 10.47 21.02
N SER A 92 19.60 10.47 22.34
CA SER A 92 20.51 9.80 23.27
C SER A 92 19.77 9.51 24.58
N LEU A 93 20.41 8.81 25.51
CA LEU A 93 19.83 8.56 26.84
C LEU A 93 19.72 9.82 27.70
N GLU A 94 20.57 10.82 27.44
CA GLU A 94 20.72 12.02 28.27
C GLU A 94 19.89 13.19 27.74
N GLU A 95 19.64 13.24 26.43
CA GLU A 95 18.83 14.28 25.78
C GLU A 95 17.43 13.77 25.43
N ASN A 96 16.41 14.26 26.15
CA ASN A 96 15.02 14.11 25.74
C ASN A 96 14.62 15.27 24.80
N ASN A 97 14.50 14.95 23.51
CA ASN A 97 14.10 15.87 22.45
C ASN A 97 12.78 15.48 21.76
N GLU A 98 12.00 14.60 22.39
CA GLU A 98 10.76 14.03 21.84
C GLU A 98 9.78 15.13 21.42
N TRP A 99 9.54 16.11 22.30
CA TRP A 99 8.64 17.22 22.02
C TRP A 99 9.07 18.04 20.80
N LYS A 100 10.38 18.29 20.62
CA LYS A 100 10.87 19.02 19.45
C LYS A 100 10.65 18.22 18.17
N ILE A 101 10.89 16.91 18.21
CA ILE A 101 10.61 16.01 17.08
C ILE A 101 9.13 16.04 16.73
N ILE A 102 8.24 15.90 17.73
CA ILE A 102 6.78 15.97 17.54
C ILE A 102 6.37 17.32 16.95
N THR A 103 6.87 18.43 17.48
CA THR A 103 6.57 19.77 16.96
C THR A 103 7.01 19.92 15.51
N HIS A 104 8.21 19.46 15.15
CA HIS A 104 8.68 19.52 13.76
C HIS A 104 7.87 18.62 12.82
N LEU A 105 7.43 17.44 13.27
CA LEU A 105 6.55 16.56 12.51
C LEU A 105 5.18 17.20 12.28
N LEU A 106 4.55 17.75 13.33
CA LEU A 106 3.27 18.45 13.21
C LEU A 106 3.39 19.66 12.28
N HIS A 107 4.48 20.43 12.40
CA HIS A 107 4.74 21.56 11.51
C HIS A 107 4.95 21.12 10.05
N LEU A 108 5.57 19.96 9.82
CA LEU A 108 5.67 19.39 8.47
C LEU A 108 4.27 19.04 7.93
N VAL A 109 3.44 18.39 8.74
CA VAL A 109 2.07 18.01 8.37
C VAL A 109 1.21 19.23 8.06
N THR A 110 1.29 20.31 8.84
CA THR A 110 0.47 21.52 8.58
C THR A 110 0.76 22.12 7.21
N HIS A 111 2.04 22.23 6.82
CA HIS A 111 2.41 22.72 5.47
C HIS A 111 1.99 21.77 4.36
N LEU A 112 2.08 20.44 4.58
CA LEU A 112 1.62 19.44 3.62
C LEU A 112 0.08 19.38 3.48
N LEU A 113 -0.66 19.90 4.45
CA LEU A 113 -2.11 20.09 4.37
C LEU A 113 -2.49 21.48 3.83
N GLY A 114 -1.50 22.31 3.50
CA GLY A 114 -1.71 23.62 2.91
C GLY A 114 -2.00 24.75 3.89
N TYR A 115 -1.85 24.52 5.20
CA TYR A 115 -1.86 25.59 6.20
C TYR A 115 -0.56 26.39 6.10
N ASP A 116 -0.69 27.70 5.91
CA ASP A 116 0.45 28.63 5.87
C ASP A 116 0.10 29.91 6.67
N TRP A 117 1.09 30.77 6.90
CA TRP A 117 0.96 32.12 7.47
C TRP A 117 0.41 32.20 8.90
N GLN A 118 0.25 31.07 9.58
CA GLN A 118 -0.17 31.00 10.99
C GLN A 118 -1.55 31.65 11.26
N ASP A 119 -2.38 31.82 10.23
CA ASP A 119 -3.72 32.41 10.34
C ASP A 119 -4.84 31.37 10.45
N GLY A 120 -4.47 30.08 10.49
CA GLY A 120 -5.40 28.96 10.59
C GLY A 120 -6.17 28.65 9.30
N LYS A 121 -5.81 29.28 8.18
CA LYS A 121 -6.48 29.07 6.89
C LYS A 121 -5.67 28.16 5.97
N ILE A 122 -6.37 27.52 5.05
CA ILE A 122 -5.79 26.69 4.00
C ILE A 122 -5.47 27.61 2.82
N HIS A 123 -4.18 27.77 2.52
CA HIS A 123 -3.68 28.62 1.44
C HIS A 123 -3.22 27.84 0.22
N ARG A 124 -3.10 26.52 0.33
CA ARG A 124 -2.68 25.63 -0.76
C ARG A 124 -3.53 24.37 -0.80
N GLN A 125 -3.90 23.94 -2.00
CA GLN A 125 -4.43 22.60 -2.22
C GLN A 125 -3.30 21.69 -2.68
N VAL A 126 -2.97 20.68 -1.87
CA VAL A 126 -1.97 19.68 -2.23
C VAL A 126 -2.67 18.60 -3.04
N PHE A 127 -2.56 18.68 -4.36
CA PHE A 127 -3.12 17.68 -5.27
C PHE A 127 -2.14 16.53 -5.46
N TYR A 128 -2.53 15.33 -5.01
CA TYR A 128 -1.86 14.10 -5.38
C TYR A 128 -2.54 13.55 -6.64
N TYR A 129 -1.85 13.60 -7.79
CA TYR A 129 -2.34 12.94 -8.98
C TYR A 129 -2.06 11.44 -8.87
N GLN A 130 -3.10 10.64 -8.66
CA GLN A 130 -2.99 9.20 -8.73
C GLN A 130 -3.05 8.77 -10.20
N ASP A 131 -1.99 8.14 -10.69
CA ASP A 131 -2.02 7.59 -12.04
C ASP A 131 -2.94 6.35 -12.12
N LYS A 132 -3.38 6.00 -13.34
CA LYS A 132 -4.30 4.86 -13.54
C LYS A 132 -3.71 3.54 -13.03
N ALA A 133 -2.39 3.37 -13.04
CA ALA A 133 -1.74 2.14 -12.59
C ALA A 133 -1.73 2.04 -11.07
N GLN A 134 -1.53 3.16 -10.36
CA GLN A 134 -1.64 3.28 -8.91
C GLN A 134 -3.09 3.05 -8.47
N ALA A 135 -4.06 3.69 -9.13
CA ALA A 135 -5.49 3.46 -8.84
C ALA A 135 -5.90 2.00 -9.07
N GLN A 136 -5.30 1.34 -10.07
CA GLN A 136 -5.49 -0.09 -10.30
C GLN A 136 -4.84 -0.93 -9.20
N MET A 137 -3.61 -0.63 -8.78
CA MET A 137 -2.94 -1.37 -7.69
C MET A 137 -3.68 -1.24 -6.37
N ASP A 138 -4.16 -0.04 -6.02
CA ASP A 138 -4.94 0.18 -4.81
C ASP A 138 -6.24 -0.63 -4.83
N LYS A 139 -6.93 -0.71 -5.98
CA LYS A 139 -8.09 -1.60 -6.15
C LYS A 139 -7.75 -3.06 -5.89
N LYS A 140 -6.59 -3.55 -6.35
CA LYS A 140 -6.16 -4.94 -6.08
C LYS A 140 -5.92 -5.21 -4.59
N ILE A 141 -5.40 -4.22 -3.88
CA ILE A 141 -5.08 -4.32 -2.44
C ILE A 141 -6.35 -4.20 -1.60
N TYR A 142 -7.22 -3.25 -1.92
CA TYR A 142 -8.41 -2.93 -1.14
C TYR A 142 -9.57 -3.90 -1.38
N ASN A 143 -9.67 -4.44 -2.60
CA ASN A 143 -10.73 -5.37 -2.94
C ASN A 143 -10.29 -6.32 -4.06
N PRO A 144 -9.59 -7.43 -3.73
CA PRO A 144 -9.18 -8.43 -4.73
C PRO A 144 -10.37 -8.97 -5.55
N ARG A 145 -11.60 -8.80 -5.07
CA ARG A 145 -12.86 -9.21 -5.70
C ARG A 145 -13.25 -8.37 -6.93
N THR A 146 -12.92 -7.08 -6.98
CA THR A 146 -13.14 -6.23 -8.19
C THR A 146 -11.94 -6.25 -9.15
N PHE A 147 -10.94 -7.10 -8.89
CA PHE A 147 -9.78 -7.27 -9.75
C PHE A 147 -10.21 -7.54 -11.20
N TYR A 148 -11.17 -8.43 -11.42
CA TYR A 148 -11.70 -8.73 -12.76
C TYR A 148 -12.27 -7.48 -13.45
N ASP A 149 -13.11 -6.71 -12.75
CA ASP A 149 -13.66 -5.43 -13.24
C ASP A 149 -12.61 -4.30 -13.30
N SER A 150 -11.39 -4.54 -12.84
CA SER A 150 -10.27 -3.62 -13.01
C SER A 150 -9.30 -4.03 -14.11
N LEU A 151 -9.39 -5.28 -14.61
CA LEU A 151 -8.57 -5.78 -15.70
C LEU A 151 -8.86 -5.00 -16.99
N ARG A 152 -7.82 -4.83 -17.82
CA ARG A 152 -7.98 -4.33 -19.19
C ARG A 152 -8.85 -5.31 -20.01
N SER A 153 -9.47 -4.82 -21.08
CA SER A 153 -10.38 -5.60 -21.91
C SER A 153 -9.76 -6.88 -22.46
N ASP A 154 -8.51 -6.82 -22.92
CA ASP A 154 -7.71 -7.96 -23.39
C ASP A 154 -7.49 -9.03 -22.29
N GLN A 155 -7.24 -8.57 -21.07
CA GLN A 155 -7.03 -9.44 -19.92
C GLN A 155 -8.34 -10.11 -19.49
N ARG A 156 -9.45 -9.35 -19.43
CA ARG A 156 -10.77 -9.94 -19.15
C ARG A 156 -11.15 -11.00 -20.18
N PHE A 157 -10.93 -10.69 -21.46
CA PHE A 157 -11.16 -11.60 -22.56
C PHE A 157 -10.36 -12.90 -22.41
N THR A 158 -9.09 -12.80 -22.00
CA THR A 158 -8.26 -13.98 -21.71
C THR A 158 -8.86 -14.83 -20.57
N PHE A 159 -9.34 -14.22 -19.49
CA PHE A 159 -9.98 -14.95 -18.39
C PHE A 159 -11.26 -15.65 -18.84
N MET A 160 -12.11 -14.96 -19.61
CA MET A 160 -13.34 -15.52 -20.18
C MET A 160 -13.05 -16.71 -21.10
N LEU A 161 -12.06 -16.59 -21.99
CA LEU A 161 -11.65 -17.68 -22.88
C LEU A 161 -11.10 -18.88 -22.12
N VAL A 162 -10.26 -18.67 -21.10
CA VAL A 162 -9.76 -19.77 -20.26
C VAL A 162 -10.93 -20.48 -19.57
N LYS A 163 -11.90 -19.74 -19.03
CA LYS A 163 -13.11 -20.32 -18.42
C LYS A 163 -13.91 -21.14 -19.43
N SER A 164 -14.24 -20.58 -20.59
CA SER A 164 -15.00 -21.28 -21.65
C SER A 164 -14.30 -22.53 -22.13
N MET A 165 -12.98 -22.49 -22.34
CA MET A 165 -12.21 -23.68 -22.73
C MET A 165 -12.19 -24.74 -21.62
N ARG A 166 -12.12 -24.33 -20.34
CA ARG A 166 -12.18 -25.28 -19.22
C ARG A 166 -13.55 -25.93 -19.08
N ASN A 167 -14.63 -25.17 -19.30
CA ASN A 167 -15.99 -25.71 -19.28
C ASN A 167 -16.23 -26.70 -20.44
N ARG A 168 -15.58 -26.48 -21.58
CA ARG A 168 -15.50 -27.44 -22.70
C ARG A 168 -14.56 -28.63 -22.43
N LYS A 169 -14.03 -28.75 -21.22
CA LYS A 169 -13.13 -29.82 -20.75
C LYS A 169 -11.80 -29.91 -21.52
N LEU A 170 -11.31 -28.80 -22.08
CA LEU A 170 -9.99 -28.80 -22.71
C LEU A 170 -8.87 -29.02 -21.68
N PRO A 171 -7.89 -29.88 -21.97
CA PRO A 171 -6.68 -30.02 -21.17
C PRO A 171 -5.89 -28.70 -21.08
N LYS A 172 -5.28 -28.43 -19.93
CA LYS A 172 -4.53 -27.18 -19.67
C LYS A 172 -3.46 -26.89 -20.73
N HIS A 173 -2.77 -27.93 -21.22
CA HIS A 173 -1.73 -27.78 -22.25
C HIS A 173 -2.30 -27.32 -23.60
N GLN A 174 -3.54 -27.70 -23.94
CA GLN A 174 -4.20 -27.23 -25.17
C GLN A 174 -4.61 -25.76 -25.04
N ILE A 175 -5.10 -25.35 -23.87
CA ILE A 175 -5.44 -23.95 -23.57
C ILE A 175 -4.20 -23.05 -23.70
N VAL A 176 -3.08 -23.48 -23.12
CA VAL A 176 -1.77 -22.81 -23.27
C VAL A 176 -1.40 -22.61 -24.74
N ARG A 177 -1.54 -23.66 -25.55
CA ARG A 177 -1.21 -23.62 -26.98
C ARG A 177 -2.13 -22.71 -27.78
N LEU A 178 -3.43 -22.72 -27.49
CA LEU A 178 -4.43 -21.91 -28.20
C LEU A 178 -4.33 -20.41 -27.86
N LEU A 179 -4.05 -20.09 -26.59
CA LEU A 179 -4.03 -18.71 -26.11
C LEU A 179 -2.62 -18.09 -26.12
N GLY A 180 -1.58 -18.88 -26.40
CA GLY A 180 -0.19 -18.41 -26.40
C GLY A 180 0.30 -17.92 -25.02
N ILE A 181 -0.30 -18.40 -23.93
CA ILE A 181 0.05 -18.02 -22.55
C ILE A 181 0.74 -19.16 -21.82
N SER A 182 1.61 -18.85 -20.85
CA SER A 182 2.32 -19.89 -20.09
C SER A 182 1.39 -20.79 -19.27
N LEU A 183 1.83 -22.03 -19.01
CA LEU A 183 1.11 -22.97 -18.14
C LEU A 183 0.92 -22.41 -16.73
N TYR A 184 1.93 -21.73 -16.20
CA TYR A 184 1.85 -21.03 -14.92
C TYR A 184 0.74 -19.97 -14.90
N ARG A 185 0.67 -19.13 -15.95
CA ARG A 185 -0.37 -18.10 -16.07
C ARG A 185 -1.76 -18.73 -16.20
N THR A 186 -1.87 -19.81 -16.95
CA THR A 186 -3.11 -20.58 -17.11
C THR A 186 -3.59 -21.14 -15.78
N ASN A 187 -2.70 -21.74 -14.99
CA ASN A 187 -3.03 -22.24 -13.64
C ASN A 187 -3.52 -21.10 -12.74
N LYS A 188 -2.79 -19.99 -12.67
CA LYS A 188 -3.22 -18.82 -11.88
C LYS A 188 -4.60 -18.30 -12.26
N ILE A 189 -4.93 -18.25 -13.54
CA ILE A 189 -6.25 -17.82 -14.01
C ILE A 189 -7.33 -18.81 -13.55
N ILE A 190 -7.07 -20.11 -13.68
CA ILE A 190 -8.01 -21.17 -13.24
C ILE A 190 -8.24 -21.10 -11.74
N ASP A 191 -7.17 -20.98 -10.95
CA ASP A 191 -7.25 -20.93 -9.50
C ASP A 191 -8.07 -19.70 -9.05
N PHE A 192 -7.81 -18.54 -9.66
CA PHE A 192 -8.58 -17.32 -9.42
C PHE A 192 -10.07 -17.48 -9.76
N ILE A 193 -10.40 -18.11 -10.90
CA ILE A 193 -11.81 -18.33 -11.29
C ILE A 193 -12.50 -19.24 -10.27
N TYR A 194 -11.83 -20.31 -9.83
CA TYR A 194 -12.40 -21.22 -8.84
C TYR A 194 -12.64 -20.54 -7.50
N GLU A 195 -11.68 -19.74 -7.03
CA GLU A 195 -11.83 -18.94 -5.80
C GLU A 195 -13.01 -17.96 -5.93
N TYR A 196 -13.12 -17.26 -7.06
CA TYR A 196 -14.22 -16.33 -7.33
C TYR A 196 -15.59 -17.01 -7.27
N GLU A 197 -15.77 -18.14 -7.99
CA GLU A 197 -17.06 -18.84 -8.03
C GLU A 197 -17.45 -19.44 -6.67
N LYS A 198 -16.47 -19.92 -5.91
CA LYS A 198 -16.67 -20.47 -4.57
C LYS A 198 -17.09 -19.40 -3.56
N GLU A 199 -16.49 -18.22 -3.63
CA GLU A 199 -16.75 -17.13 -2.69
C GLU A 199 -18.05 -16.36 -3.00
N GLU A 200 -18.36 -16.13 -4.27
CA GLU A 200 -19.53 -15.33 -4.68
C GLU A 200 -20.80 -16.17 -4.91
N GLY A 201 -20.68 -17.49 -5.04
CA GLY A 201 -21.81 -18.37 -5.38
C GLY A 201 -22.41 -18.10 -6.76
N LYS A 202 -21.71 -17.32 -7.60
CA LYS A 202 -22.09 -16.95 -8.97
C LYS A 202 -21.09 -17.53 -9.96
N GLN A 203 -21.57 -17.87 -11.16
CA GLN A 203 -20.70 -18.34 -12.23
C GLN A 203 -19.83 -17.19 -12.78
N PHE A 204 -18.59 -17.51 -13.08
CA PHE A 204 -17.67 -16.57 -13.71
C PHE A 204 -18.11 -16.29 -15.16
N PRO A 205 -18.04 -15.04 -15.66
CA PRO A 205 -18.47 -14.71 -17.02
C PRO A 205 -17.76 -15.57 -18.08
N GLU A 206 -18.54 -16.18 -18.97
CA GLU A 206 -18.04 -16.99 -20.08
C GLU A 206 -17.97 -16.20 -21.38
N PHE A 207 -17.03 -16.57 -22.25
CA PHE A 207 -17.06 -16.12 -23.63
C PHE A 207 -18.27 -16.78 -24.33
N LEU A 208 -19.30 -15.97 -24.62
CA LEU A 208 -20.46 -16.38 -25.40
C LEU A 208 -20.08 -16.40 -26.87
N ASP A 209 -20.05 -17.60 -27.46
CA ASP A 209 -20.08 -17.74 -28.92
C ASP A 209 -21.44 -17.26 -29.41
N TYR A 210 -21.47 -16.22 -30.23
CA TYR A 210 -22.69 -15.75 -30.91
C TYR A 210 -23.22 -16.75 -31.95
N SER A 211 -22.70 -17.97 -32.03
CA SER A 211 -23.01 -18.93 -33.10
C SER A 211 -24.07 -19.98 -32.76
N VAL A 212 -24.77 -19.90 -31.62
CA VAL A 212 -25.87 -20.85 -31.33
C VAL A 212 -26.97 -20.17 -30.51
N ASN A 213 -27.81 -19.34 -31.16
CA ASN A 213 -29.18 -19.09 -30.68
C ASN A 213 -30.12 -18.53 -31.77
N GLU A 214 -29.93 -18.91 -33.03
CA GLU A 214 -31.04 -18.92 -33.99
C GLU A 214 -31.72 -20.29 -33.94
N LYS A 215 -32.46 -20.54 -32.85
CA LYS A 215 -33.54 -21.54 -32.94
C LYS A 215 -34.73 -20.83 -33.58
N CYS A 216 -34.94 -21.14 -34.86
CA CYS A 216 -36.16 -20.91 -35.62
C CYS A 216 -37.41 -21.05 -34.75
N ASN A 217 -38.09 -19.93 -34.48
CA ASN A 217 -39.48 -19.88 -34.01
C ASN A 217 -40.37 -19.22 -35.07
N SER A 218 -40.16 -19.57 -36.34
CA SER A 218 -41.01 -19.15 -37.45
C SER A 218 -41.42 -20.37 -38.30
N CYS A 219 -42.17 -21.29 -37.71
CA CYS A 219 -42.98 -22.29 -38.41
C CYS A 219 -43.99 -22.84 -37.40
N GLY A 220 -45.19 -22.27 -37.34
CA GLY A 220 -46.24 -22.83 -36.48
C GLY A 220 -47.41 -21.93 -36.13
N GLU A 221 -47.92 -21.10 -37.05
CA GLU A 221 -49.29 -20.59 -36.92
C GLU A 221 -50.11 -20.90 -38.19
N LYS A 222 -50.89 -21.98 -38.04
CA LYS A 222 -52.31 -22.11 -38.41
C LYS A 222 -52.73 -21.78 -39.85
N GLU A 223 -52.80 -22.83 -40.66
CA GLU A 223 -53.88 -23.00 -41.63
C GLU A 223 -54.80 -24.14 -41.15
N GLN A 224 -56.02 -23.76 -40.77
CA GLN A 224 -57.26 -24.54 -40.63
C GLN A 224 -58.28 -23.46 -40.24
N GLY A 225 -59.19 -23.04 -41.10
CA GLY A 225 -60.24 -23.87 -41.70
C GLY A 225 -61.53 -23.49 -41.01
#